data_AF-A0A350YML7-F1
#
_entry.id   AF-A0A350YML7-F1
#
_cell.length_a   1.000
_cell.length_b   1.000
_cell.length_c   1.000
_cell.angle_alpha   90.00
_cell.angle_beta   90.00
_cell.angle_gamma   90.00
#
_symmetry.space_group_name_H-M   'P 1'
#
loop_
_entity.id
_entity.type
_entity.pdbx_description
1 polymer ?
#
loop_
_entity_poly.entity_id
_entity_poly.type
_entity_poly.pdbx_seq_one_letter_code
_entity_poly.pdbx_strand_id
1 'polypeptide(L)' 'TLEDMLARRTRALFLDARASAEAGPVVAGIMAKEFGFSRSWQENEISKYNDLIKIYT' A
#
# COMPACT_ATOMS: atom_id res chain seq x y z
N THR A 1 1.69 5.17 6.62
CA THR A 1 0.82 4.05 6.21
C THR A 1 1.09 3.72 4.77
N LEU A 2 0.71 2.53 4.31
CA LEU A 2 0.85 2.16 2.90
C LEU A 2 0.04 3.10 1.99
N GLU A 3 -1.14 3.51 2.44
CA GLU A 3 -1.97 4.53 1.77
C GLU A 3 -1.25 5.87 1.59
N ASP A 4 -0.57 6.41 2.61
CA ASP A 4 0.15 7.69 2.48
C ASP A 4 1.18 7.63 1.35
N MET A 5 1.91 6.52 1.25
CA MET A 5 2.93 6.34 0.22
C MET A 5 2.34 6.21 -1.17
N LEU A 6 1.34 5.33 -1.35
CA LEU A 6 0.80 5.02 -2.66
C LEU A 6 -0.27 6.01 -3.15
N ALA A 7 -1.05 6.62 -2.26
CA ALA A 7 -2.06 7.61 -2.63
C ALA A 7 -1.53 9.04 -2.62
N ARG A 8 -0.75 9.44 -1.60
CA ARG A 8 -0.40 10.87 -1.40
C ARG A 8 1.01 11.23 -1.88
N ARG A 9 2.02 10.41 -1.61
CA ARG A 9 3.43 10.71 -1.98
C ARG A 9 3.72 10.43 -3.44
N THR A 10 3.30 9.27 -3.95
CA THR A 10 3.54 8.84 -5.33
C THR A 10 2.35 9.08 -6.24
N ARG A 11 1.13 9.16 -5.67
CA ARG A 11 -0.14 9.24 -6.40
C ARG A 11 -0.43 8.03 -7.29
N ALA A 12 0.26 6.90 -7.08
CA ALA A 12 0.05 5.65 -7.82
C ALA A 12 -1.42 5.21 -7.79
N LEU A 13 -2.10 5.30 -6.64
CA LEU A 13 -3.52 4.97 -6.51
C LEU A 13 -4.40 5.69 -7.54
N PHE A 14 -4.14 6.98 -7.74
CA PHE A 14 -4.96 7.84 -8.58
C PHE A 14 -4.58 7.76 -10.07
N LEU A 15 -3.38 7.24 -10.38
CA LEU A 15 -2.93 7.03 -11.75
C LEU A 15 -3.45 5.70 -12.29
N ASP A 16 -3.29 4.62 -11.52
CA ASP A 16 -3.82 3.30 -11.83
C ASP A 16 -4.02 2.51 -10.54
N ALA A 17 -5.29 2.36 -10.14
CA ALA A 17 -5.63 1.68 -8.89
C ALA A 17 -5.24 0.20 -8.89
N ARG A 18 -5.29 -0.49 -10.04
CA ARG A 18 -4.95 -1.91 -10.14
C ARG A 18 -3.44 -2.12 -10.07
N ALA A 19 -2.67 -1.35 -10.84
CA ALA A 19 -1.21 -1.41 -10.77
C ALA A 19 -0.69 -0.99 -9.38
N SER A 20 -1.36 -0.04 -8.73
CA SER A 20 -1.05 0.35 -7.35
C SER A 20 -1.34 -0.77 -6.34
N ALA A 21 -2.39 -1.58 -6.56
CA ALA A 21 -2.67 -2.78 -5.76
C ALA A 21 -1.53 -3.81 -5.87
N GLU A 22 -1.09 -4.09 -7.10
CA GLU A 22 -0.02 -5.04 -7.41
C GLU A 22 1.31 -4.60 -6.78
N ALA A 23 1.59 -3.30 -6.75
CA ALA A 23 2.77 -2.75 -6.10
C ALA A 23 2.69 -2.76 -4.56
N GLY A 24 1.49 -2.80 -3.99
CA GLY A 24 1.21 -2.71 -2.55
C GLY A 24 2.08 -3.60 -1.67
N PRO A 25 2.11 -4.93 -1.90
CA PRO A 25 2.90 -5.86 -1.10
C PRO A 25 4.41 -5.57 -1.10
N VAL A 26 4.96 -5.19 -2.26
CA VAL A 26 6.39 -4.85 -2.39
C VAL A 26 6.72 -3.59 -1.61
N VAL A 27 5.89 -2.54 -1.74
CA VAL A 27 6.09 -1.29 -1.01
C VAL A 27 5.93 -1.49 0.50
N ALA A 28 4.94 -2.25 0.95
CA ALA A 28 4.78 -2.59 2.36
C ALA A 28 5.98 -3.35 2.92
N GLY A 29 6.55 -4.28 2.15
CA GLY A 29 7.76 -5.01 2.50
C GLY A 29 8.99 -4.10 2.66
N ILE A 30 9.20 -3.17 1.73
CA ILE A 30 10.27 -2.17 1.82
C ILE A 30 10.07 -1.30 3.07
N MET A 31 8.89 -0.74 3.27
CA MET A 31 8.59 0.10 4.44
C MET A 31 8.87 -0.64 5.74
N ALA A 32 8.41 -1.90 5.86
CA ALA A 32 8.61 -2.65 7.08
C ALA A 32 10.07 -3.01 7.35
N LYS A 33 10.86 -3.28 6.30
CA LYS A 33 12.31 -3.47 6.45
C LYS A 33 12.99 -2.20 6.96
N GLU A 34 12.70 -1.05 6.35
CA GLU A 34 13.38 0.21 6.67
C GLU A 34 12.97 0.78 8.03
N PHE A 35 11.70 0.61 8.43
CA PHE A 35 11.17 1.15 9.68
C PHE A 35 11.06 0.11 10.81
N GLY A 36 11.46 -1.13 10.58
CA GLY A 36 11.38 -2.21 11.59
C GLY A 36 9.95 -2.63 11.92
N PHE A 37 9.01 -2.55 10.97
CA PHE A 37 7.64 -2.98 11.20
C PHE A 37 7.49 -4.50 11.12
N SER A 38 6.54 -5.03 11.90
CA SER A 38 6.24 -6.46 11.93
C SER A 38 5.55 -6.93 10.64
N ARG A 39 5.56 -8.25 10.44
CA ARG A 39 4.78 -8.89 9.37
C ARG A 39 3.28 -8.64 9.53
N SER A 40 2.77 -8.64 10.77
CA SER A 40 1.36 -8.33 11.04
C SER A 40 1.00 -6.90 10.64
N TRP A 41 1.93 -5.94 10.78
CA TRP A 41 1.72 -4.58 10.30
C TRP A 41 1.65 -4.55 8.76
N GLN A 42 2.55 -5.25 8.07
CA GLN A 42 2.51 -5.34 6.60
C GLN A 42 1.16 -5.89 6.10
N GLU A 43 0.73 -7.03 6.64
CA GLU A 43 -0.52 -7.70 6.24
C GLU A 43 -1.74 -6.81 6.50
N ASN A 44 -1.78 -6.12 7.66
CA ASN A 44 -2.84 -5.19 8.01
C ASN A 44 -2.89 -3.98 7.05
N GLU A 45 -1.74 -3.39 6.73
CA GLU A 45 -1.69 -2.25 5.82
C GLU A 45 -2.06 -2.64 4.38
N ILE A 46 -1.62 -3.81 3.91
CA ILE A 46 -2.01 -4.35 2.60
C ILE A 46 -3.53 -4.59 2.56
N SER A 47 -4.11 -5.20 3.61
CA SER A 47 -5.55 -5.45 3.68
C SER A 47 -6.35 -4.15 3.62
N LYS A 48 -6.02 -3.17 4.47
CA LYS A 48 -6.68 -1.85 4.49
C LYS A 48 -6.56 -1.14 3.15
N TYR A 49 -5.38 -1.23 2.54
CA TYR A 49 -5.14 -0.59 1.25
C TYR A 49 -5.94 -1.27 0.12
N ASN A 50 -6.03 -2.60 0.11
CA ASN A 50 -6.87 -3.33 -0.84
C ASN A 50 -8.36 -3.00 -0.67
N ASP A 51 -8.82 -2.77 0.56
CA ASP A 51 -10.19 -2.31 0.81
C ASP A 51 -10.43 -0.89 0.27
N LEU A 52 -9.45 0.01 0.41
CA LEU A 52 -9.50 1.35 -0.17
C LEU A 52 -9.57 1.29 -1.70
N ILE A 53 -8.80 0.41 -2.34
CA ILE A 53 -8.76 0.27 -3.81
C ILE A 53 -10.13 -0.05 -4.41
N LYS A 54 -10.97 -0.82 -3.70
CA LYS A 54 -12.34 -1.14 -4.13
C LYS A 54 -13.24 0.09 -4.33
N ILE A 55 -12.87 1.24 -3.79
CA ILE A 55 -13.59 2.51 -3.98
C ILE A 55 -13.17 3.19 -5.30
N TYR A 56 -11.97 2.90 -5.81
CA TYR A 56 -11.37 3.52 -6.99
C TYR A 56 -11.38 2.63 -8.24
N THR A 57 -11.96 1.44 -8.15
CA THR A 57 -12.06 0.45 -9.23
C THR A 57 -13.50 0.01 -9.42
#